data_AF-K2EZB4-F1
#
_entry.id   AF-K2EZB4-F1
#
_cell.length_a   1.000
_cell.length_b   1.000
_cell.length_c   1.000
_cell.angle_alpha   90.00
_cell.angle_beta   90.00
_cell.angle_gamma   90.00
#
_symmetry.space_group_name_H-M   'P 1'
#
loop_
_entity.id
_entity.type
_entity.pdbx_description
1 polymer ?
#
loop_
_entity_poly.entity_id
_entity_poly.type
_entity_poly.pdbx_seq_one_letter_code
_entity_poly.pdbx_strand_id
1 'polypeptide(L)'
;MSIEQLKDLFGNQDAILELVQLEGGALALRNAGSHKQPLVMIQFNDEVKALLGEQTPVIAQQMIQAALYGLLEQQVNEWQAEVVDEEPKYMS
;
A
#
# COMPACT_ATOMS: atom_id res chain seq x y z
N MET A 1 9.91 8.48 0.73
CA MET A 1 9.08 8.61 1.95
C MET A 1 9.53 7.53 2.91
N SER A 2 9.74 7.84 4.19
CA SER A 2 10.22 6.84 5.16
C SER A 2 9.07 5.96 5.68
N ILE A 3 9.37 4.72 6.10
CA ILE A 3 8.42 3.81 6.77
C ILE A 3 7.72 4.49 7.96
N GLU A 4 8.42 5.38 8.66
CA GLU A 4 7.86 6.12 9.80
C GLU A 4 6.69 7.01 9.38
N GLN A 5 6.77 7.67 8.23
CA GLN A 5 5.67 8.45 7.68
C GLN A 5 4.50 7.58 7.23
N LEU A 6 4.77 6.37 6.73
CA LEU A 6 3.75 5.38 6.40
C LEU A 6 3.09 4.82 7.66
N LYS A 7 3.86 4.55 8.72
CA LYS A 7 3.35 4.17 10.05
C LYS A 7 2.49 5.29 10.65
N ASP A 8 2.88 6.55 10.48
CA ASP A 8 2.06 7.70 10.91
C ASP A 8 0.79 7.85 10.06
N LEU A 9 0.86 7.55 8.75
CA LEU A 9 -0.28 7.61 7.83
C LEU A 9 -1.32 6.53 8.13
N PHE A 10 -0.85 5.30 8.33
CA PHE A 10 -1.69 4.17 8.67
C PHE A 10 -2.13 4.24 10.12
N GLY A 11 -1.45 5.00 10.98
CA GLY A 11 -1.68 5.06 12.41
C GLY A 11 -0.84 4.02 13.15
N ASN A 12 -0.54 4.30 14.41
CA ASN A 12 0.18 3.42 15.33
C ASN A 12 -0.32 1.96 15.20
N GLN A 13 0.52 0.97 15.54
CA GLN A 13 0.39 -0.48 15.28
C GLN A 13 -1.01 -1.15 15.39
N ASP A 14 -2.01 -0.47 15.95
CA ASP A 14 -3.40 -0.87 16.13
C ASP A 14 -4.37 -0.37 15.05
N ALA A 15 -3.90 0.40 14.07
CA ALA A 15 -4.80 1.02 13.11
C ALA A 15 -5.26 0.03 12.02
N ILE A 16 -6.52 -0.37 12.14
CA ILE A 16 -7.19 -1.24 11.18
C ILE A 16 -7.55 -0.41 9.95
N LEU A 17 -7.15 -0.88 8.77
CA LEU A 17 -7.57 -0.31 7.50
C LEU A 17 -8.83 -1.00 6.99
N GLU A 18 -9.75 -0.21 6.47
CA GLU A 18 -10.94 -0.71 5.78
C GLU A 18 -10.96 -0.23 4.33
N LEU A 19 -11.39 -1.13 3.44
CA LEU A 19 -11.70 -0.82 2.06
C LEU A 19 -13.22 -0.75 1.93
N VAL A 20 -13.76 0.46 1.73
CA VAL A 20 -15.20 0.69 1.63
C VAL A 20 -15.58 1.15 0.23
N GLN A 21 -16.78 0.78 -0.22
CA GLN A 21 -17.35 1.33 -1.44
C GLN A 21 -18.12 2.61 -1.09
N LEU A 22 -17.77 3.71 -1.75
CA LEU A 22 -18.43 5.01 -1.62
C LEU A 22 -19.66 5.10 -2.53
N GLU A 23 -20.50 6.10 -2.27
CA GLU A 23 -21.55 6.53 -3.19
C GLU A 23 -20.93 6.88 -4.55
N GLY A 24 -21.45 6.29 -5.64
CA GLY A 24 -20.85 6.37 -6.98
C GLY A 24 -19.94 5.19 -7.36
N GLY A 25 -19.74 4.24 -6.44
CA GLY A 25 -19.06 2.97 -6.73
C GLY A 25 -17.53 3.07 -6.80
N ALA A 26 -16.95 4.19 -6.35
CA ALA A 26 -15.51 4.28 -6.08
C ALA A 26 -15.17 3.49 -4.81
N LEU A 27 -13.98 2.92 -4.75
CA LEU A 27 -13.49 2.19 -3.58
C LEU A 27 -12.48 3.07 -2.84
N ALA A 28 -12.58 3.13 -1.52
CA ALA A 28 -11.79 4.01 -0.68
C ALA A 28 -11.10 3.21 0.43
N LEU A 29 -9.78 3.34 0.52
CA LEU A 29 -8.99 2.83 1.64
C LEU A 29 -8.89 3.92 2.71
N ARG A 30 -9.27 3.60 3.94
CA ARG A 30 -9.20 4.54 5.07
C ARG A 30 -8.98 3.80 6.39
N ASN A 31 -8.63 4.57 7.42
CA ASN A 31 -8.60 4.05 8.78
C ASN A 31 -10.02 3.70 9.24
N ALA A 32 -10.21 2.54 9.85
CA ALA A 32 -11.49 2.06 10.34
C ALA A 32 -12.11 3.08 11.32
N GLY A 33 -13.39 3.39 11.12
CA GLY A 33 -14.11 4.39 11.92
C GLY A 33 -13.68 5.85 11.70
N SER A 34 -12.75 6.12 10.78
CA SER A 34 -12.34 7.47 10.44
C SER A 34 -13.31 8.13 9.45
N HIS A 35 -13.66 9.37 9.73
CA HIS A 35 -14.44 10.25 8.84
C HIS A 35 -13.53 11.22 8.05
N LYS A 36 -12.20 11.03 8.13
CA LYS A 36 -11.23 11.82 7.39
C LYS A 36 -11.22 11.43 5.91
N GLN A 37 -10.53 12.23 5.09
CA GLN A 37 -10.33 11.92 3.67
C GLN A 37 -9.69 10.52 3.50
N PRO A 38 -10.12 9.76 2.47
CA PRO A 38 -9.51 8.47 2.15
C PRO A 38 -8.01 8.60 1.89
N LEU A 39 -7.25 7.59 2.29
CA LEU A 39 -5.82 7.49 1.99
C LEU A 39 -5.61 7.18 0.51
N VAL A 40 -6.49 6.35 -0.07
CA VAL A 40 -6.47 5.96 -1.48
C VAL A 40 -7.90 5.90 -1.97
N MET A 41 -8.14 6.36 -3.20
CA MET A 41 -9.36 6.11 -3.95
C MET A 41 -9.04 5.31 -5.22
N ILE A 42 -9.79 4.26 -5.47
CA ILE A 42 -9.70 3.41 -6.66
C ILE A 42 -11.01 3.58 -7.43
N GLN A 43 -10.90 4.05 -8.66
CA GLN A 43 -12.04 4.24 -9.54
C GLN A 43 -11.80 3.53 -10.86
N PHE A 44 -12.61 2.52 -11.10
CA PHE A 44 -12.72 1.86 -12.40
C PHE A 44 -13.65 2.70 -13.29
N ASN A 45 -13.40 2.75 -14.59
CA ASN A 45 -14.40 3.28 -15.52
C ASN A 45 -15.56 2.28 -15.69
N ASP A 46 -16.65 2.72 -16.30
CA ASP A 46 -17.86 1.90 -16.39
C ASP A 46 -17.66 0.62 -17.22
N GLU A 47 -16.86 0.69 -18.27
CA GLU A 47 -16.52 -0.48 -19.11
C GLU A 47 -15.77 -1.56 -18.32
N VAL A 48 -14.77 -1.16 -17.53
CA VAL A 48 -14.01 -2.09 -16.70
C VAL A 48 -14.85 -2.60 -15.53
N LYS A 49 -15.69 -1.76 -14.90
CA LYS A 49 -16.64 -2.24 -13.88
C LYS A 49 -17.59 -3.30 -14.45
N ALA A 50 -18.10 -3.10 -15.66
CA ALA A 50 -18.98 -4.07 -16.31
C ALA A 50 -18.27 -5.41 -16.58
N LEU A 51 -16.98 -5.36 -16.94
CA LEU A 51 -16.15 -6.55 -17.12
C LEU A 51 -15.87 -7.28 -15.80
N LEU A 52 -15.49 -6.53 -14.76
CA LEU A 52 -15.11 -7.08 -13.45
C LEU A 52 -16.33 -7.54 -12.64
N GLY A 53 -17.47 -6.90 -12.83
CA GLY A 53 -18.72 -7.18 -12.12
C GLY A 53 -18.52 -7.22 -10.61
N GLU A 54 -19.04 -8.29 -9.99
CA GLU A 54 -18.95 -8.55 -8.56
C GLU A 54 -17.51 -8.73 -8.03
N GLN A 55 -16.53 -8.93 -8.91
CA GLN A 55 -15.12 -9.07 -8.50
C GLN A 55 -14.42 -7.73 -8.25
N THR A 56 -15.05 -6.61 -8.62
CA THR A 56 -14.47 -5.27 -8.51
C THR A 56 -13.87 -4.98 -7.11
N PRO A 57 -14.57 -5.27 -5.98
CA PRO A 57 -14.01 -5.05 -4.65
C PRO A 57 -12.80 -5.94 -4.33
N VAL A 58 -12.83 -7.21 -4.78
CA VAL A 58 -11.73 -8.17 -4.57
C VAL A 58 -10.48 -7.75 -5.32
N ILE A 59 -10.64 -7.32 -6.57
CA ILE A 59 -9.53 -6.83 -7.39
C ILE A 59 -8.90 -5.59 -6.74
N ALA A 60 -9.71 -4.64 -6.27
CA ALA A 60 -9.18 -3.48 -5.57
C ALA A 60 -8.42 -3.86 -4.28
N GLN A 61 -8.92 -4.83 -3.52
CA GLN A 61 -8.22 -5.35 -2.35
C GLN A 61 -6.87 -5.97 -2.73
N GLN A 62 -6.80 -6.74 -3.82
CA GLN A 62 -5.55 -7.32 -4.31
C GLN A 62 -4.57 -6.24 -4.79
N MET A 63 -5.04 -5.18 -5.45
CA MET A 63 -4.21 -4.04 -5.84
C MET A 63 -3.57 -3.36 -4.62
N ILE A 64 -4.34 -3.15 -3.55
CA ILE A 64 -3.80 -2.59 -2.30
C ILE A 64 -2.78 -3.54 -1.66
N GLN A 65 -3.09 -4.83 -1.58
CA GLN A 65 -2.15 -5.83 -1.04
C GLN A 65 -0.84 -5.85 -1.82
N ALA A 66 -0.90 -5.86 -3.16
CA ALA A 66 0.28 -5.84 -4.02
C ALA A 66 1.10 -4.55 -3.84
N ALA A 67 0.44 -3.40 -3.70
CA ALA A 67 1.13 -2.13 -3.43
C ALA A 67 1.85 -2.16 -2.07
N LEU A 68 1.21 -2.72 -1.03
CA LEU A 68 1.82 -2.87 0.29
C LEU A 68 3.03 -3.84 0.25
N TYR A 69 2.91 -4.96 -0.47
CA TYR A 69 4.02 -5.89 -0.66
C TYR A 69 5.21 -5.24 -1.39
N GLY A 70 4.96 -4.52 -2.49
CA GLY A 70 6.02 -3.83 -3.24
C GLY A 70 6.75 -2.78 -2.40
N LEU A 71 6.02 -2.07 -1.53
CA LEU A 71 6.62 -1.14 -0.58
C LEU A 71 7.51 -1.84 0.46
N LEU A 72 7.09 -3.00 0.97
CA LEU A 72 7.89 -3.79 1.90
C LEU A 72 9.15 -4.35 1.24
N GLU A 73 9.04 -4.87 0.01
CA GLU A 73 10.18 -5.39 -0.76
C GLU A 73 11.22 -4.30 -1.05
N GLN A 74 10.80 -3.09 -1.43
CA GLN A 74 11.71 -1.98 -1.66
C GLN A 74 12.56 -1.69 -0.40
N GLN A 75 11.95 -1.76 0.77
CA GLN A 75 12.63 -1.49 2.05
C GLN A 75 13.60 -2.60 2.43
N VAL A 76 13.25 -3.87 2.20
CA VAL A 76 14.17 -5.01 2.39
C VAL A 76 15.38 -4.89 1.47
N ASN A 77 15.17 -4.50 0.23
CA ASN A 77 16.26 -4.29 -0.72
C ASN A 77 17.15 -3.10 -0.34
N GLU A 78 16.58 -2.00 0.16
CA GLU A 78 17.34 -0.86 0.69
C GLU A 78 18.23 -1.27 1.88
N TRP A 79 17.75 -2.13 2.78
CA TRP A 79 18.55 -2.65 3.89
C TRP A 79 19.66 -3.61 3.46
N GLN A 80 19.44 -4.40 2.40
CA GLN A 80 20.46 -5.31 1.87
C GLN A 80 21.48 -4.62 0.95
N ALA A 81 21.19 -3.39 0.50
CA ALA A 81 22.03 -2.61 -0.39
C ALA A 81 22.98 -1.64 0.34
N GLU A 82 23.08 -1.68 1.67
CA GLU A 82 24.14 -1.00 2.40
C GLU A 82 25.47 -1.72 2.12
N VAL A 83 26.12 -1.32 1.01
CA VAL A 83 27.40 -1.86 0.57
C VAL A 83 28.45 -1.56 1.64
N VAL A 84 28.94 -2.61 2.28
CA VAL A 84 30.04 -2.50 3.23
C VAL A 84 31.33 -2.27 2.41
N ASP A 85 31.77 -1.02 2.30
CA ASP A 85 33.14 -0.70 1.87
C ASP A 85 34.11 -1.10 2.99
N GLU A 86 34.30 -2.40 3.21
CA GLU A 86 35.42 -2.86 4.03
C GLU A 86 36.70 -2.86 3.18
N GLU A 87 37.66 -2.05 3.59
CA GLU A 87 39.01 -2.08 3.02
C GLU A 87 39.59 -3.50 3.17
N PRO A 88 40.06 -4.15 2.08
CA PRO A 88 40.54 -5.52 2.16
C PRO A 88 41.74 -5.60 3.10
N LYS A 89 41.58 -6.41 4.16
CA LYS A 89 42.57 -6.57 5.25
C LYS A 89 43.92 -7.12 4.79
N TYR A 90 43.99 -7.68 3.58
CA TYR A 90 45.22 -8.15 2.95
C TYR A 90 45.25 -7.69 1.50
N MET A 91 46.14 -6.75 1.19
CA MET A 91 46.57 -6.47 -0.18
C MET A 91 47.51 -7.61 -0.60
N SER A 92 47.12 -8.37 -1.62
CA SER A 92 48.01 -9.33 -2.30
C SER A 92 48.86 -8.62 -3.35
#